data_AF-A0A537CDG2-F1
#
_entry.id   AF-A0A537CDG2-F1
#
_cell.length_a   1.000
_cell.length_b   1.000
_cell.length_c   1.000
_cell.angle_alpha   90.00
_cell.angle_beta   90.00
_cell.angle_gamma   90.00
#
_symmetry.space_group_name_H-M   'P 1'
#
loop_
_entity.id
_entity.type
_entity.pdbx_description
1 polymer ?
#
loop_
_entity_poly.entity_id
_entity_poly.type
_entity_poly.pdbx_seq_one_letter_code
_entity_poly.pdbx_strand_id
1 'polypeptide(L)'
;MTRRGLLLTMTEPPAAMEEEFNAWYDREHIPERLSVPGFRSARRWSADTAPGEGKYLATYELDSPQVLMTPEYLARLEGATPWTRRCLEKAVVFRRWACEQTAPGQADPHPAANALLLVCGEAPLENAALPGALQVRHFRASEGEPRYLSLFELARMGTAVPAFGTDRLVRLYRAYAA
;
A
#
# COMPACT_ATOMS: atom_id res chain seq x y z
N MET A 1 15.03 19.41 2.88
CA MET A 1 14.87 18.34 1.86
C MET A 1 13.52 17.68 2.08
N THR A 2 12.70 17.53 1.05
CA THR A 2 11.41 16.81 1.12
C THR A 2 11.68 15.30 1.19
N ARG A 3 10.89 14.58 1.99
CA ARG A 3 10.95 13.12 2.09
C ARG A 3 10.04 12.49 1.04
N ARG A 4 10.39 11.28 0.59
CA ARG A 4 9.53 10.46 -0.30
C ARG A 4 8.17 10.22 0.34
N GLY A 5 7.14 10.20 -0.49
CA GLY A 5 5.79 9.86 -0.08
C GLY A 5 5.44 8.43 -0.45
N LEU A 6 4.56 7.82 0.34
CA LEU A 6 3.95 6.53 0.02
C LEU A 6 2.45 6.65 0.28
N LEU A 7 1.66 6.29 -0.72
CA LEU A 7 0.24 6.06 -0.55
C LEU A 7 0.01 4.55 -0.51
N LEU A 8 -0.65 4.05 0.54
CA LEU A 8 -1.11 2.67 0.61
C LEU A 8 -2.63 2.63 0.67
N THR A 9 -3.23 1.68 -0.04
CA THR A 9 -4.66 1.36 0.05
C THR A 9 -4.83 -0.13 0.26
N MET A 10 -5.36 -0.51 1.41
CA MET A 10 -5.74 -1.87 1.76
C MET A 10 -7.23 -2.02 1.49
N THR A 11 -7.57 -3.01 0.65
CA THR A 11 -8.92 -3.14 0.11
C THR A 11 -9.42 -4.57 0.09
N GLU A 12 -10.73 -4.73 0.16
CA GLU A 12 -11.42 -5.99 -0.10
C GLU A 12 -12.73 -5.69 -0.82
N PRO A 13 -12.91 -6.10 -2.08
CA PRO A 13 -14.19 -6.01 -2.75
C PRO A 13 -15.16 -7.09 -2.22
N PRO A 14 -16.48 -6.95 -2.44
CA PRO A 14 -17.41 -8.07 -2.27
C PRO A 14 -16.97 -9.24 -3.16
N ALA A 15 -17.11 -10.48 -2.66
CA ALA A 15 -16.67 -11.67 -3.39
C ALA A 15 -17.24 -11.74 -4.82
N ALA A 16 -18.51 -11.36 -5.01
CA ALA A 16 -19.17 -11.35 -6.32
C ALA A 16 -18.62 -10.30 -7.31
N MET A 17 -17.80 -9.35 -6.85
CA MET A 17 -17.22 -8.27 -7.65
C MET A 17 -15.69 -8.34 -7.71
N GLU A 18 -15.08 -9.39 -7.19
CA GLU A 18 -13.62 -9.48 -7.07
C GLU A 18 -12.92 -9.39 -8.43
N GLU A 19 -13.43 -10.09 -9.44
CA GLU A 19 -12.91 -10.04 -10.81
C GLU A 19 -13.03 -8.64 -11.41
N GLU A 20 -14.21 -8.00 -11.29
CA GLU A 20 -14.43 -6.65 -11.78
C GLU A 20 -13.53 -5.63 -11.09
N PHE A 21 -13.36 -5.75 -9.77
CA PHE A 21 -12.51 -4.86 -8.98
C PHE A 21 -11.04 -4.95 -9.39
N ASN A 22 -10.56 -6.17 -9.65
CA ASN A 22 -9.20 -6.39 -10.15
C ASN A 22 -9.04 -5.81 -11.56
N ALA A 23 -9.99 -6.07 -12.45
CA ALA A 23 -9.98 -5.52 -13.81
C ALA A 23 -10.00 -3.98 -13.81
N TRP A 24 -10.78 -3.36 -12.92
CA TRP A 24 -10.79 -1.92 -12.72
C TRP A 24 -9.42 -1.40 -12.28
N TYR A 25 -8.80 -2.05 -11.28
CA TYR A 25 -7.48 -1.65 -10.79
C TYR A 25 -6.44 -1.65 -11.91
N ASP A 26 -6.43 -2.70 -12.71
CA ASP A 26 -5.39 -2.90 -13.73
C ASP A 26 -5.60 -2.03 -14.97
N ARG A 27 -6.87 -1.83 -15.38
CA ARG A 27 -7.19 -1.16 -16.65
C ARG A 27 -7.45 0.33 -16.51
N GLU A 28 -7.89 0.79 -15.34
CA GLU A 28 -8.27 2.19 -15.12
C GLU A 28 -7.52 2.80 -13.94
N HIS A 29 -7.59 2.21 -12.75
CA HIS A 29 -7.14 2.90 -11.53
C HIS A 29 -5.63 3.12 -11.50
N ILE A 30 -4.83 2.08 -11.72
CA ILE A 30 -3.37 2.19 -11.69
C ILE A 30 -2.85 3.13 -12.80
N PRO A 31 -3.27 2.98 -14.08
CA PRO A 31 -2.90 3.93 -15.12
C PRO A 31 -3.29 5.37 -14.80
N GLU A 32 -4.49 5.60 -14.27
CA GLU A 32 -4.94 6.95 -13.89
C GLU A 32 -4.03 7.54 -12.80
N ARG A 33 -3.71 6.78 -11.74
CA ARG A 33 -2.81 7.25 -10.67
C ARG A 33 -1.41 7.55 -11.19
N LEU A 34 -0.86 6.69 -12.03
CA LEU A 34 0.46 6.90 -12.62
C LEU A 34 0.52 8.06 -13.64
N SER A 35 -0.64 8.53 -14.13
CA SER A 35 -0.70 9.73 -14.97
C SER A 35 -0.55 11.04 -14.19
N VAL A 36 -0.73 11.01 -12.86
CA VAL A 36 -0.63 12.20 -12.01
C VAL A 36 0.84 12.58 -11.77
N PRO A 37 1.26 13.83 -12.07
CA PRO A 37 2.62 14.28 -11.77
C PRO A 37 3.00 14.06 -10.30
N GLY A 38 4.15 13.43 -10.07
CA GLY A 38 4.64 13.08 -8.75
C GLY A 38 4.32 11.66 -8.30
N PHE A 39 3.44 10.92 -8.99
CA PHE A 39 3.37 9.46 -8.86
C PHE A 39 4.52 8.83 -9.65
N ARG A 40 5.30 7.97 -9.00
CA ARG A 40 6.54 7.39 -9.55
C ARG A 40 6.37 5.94 -9.97
N SER A 41 5.67 5.15 -9.16
CA SER A 41 5.40 3.75 -9.44
C SER A 41 4.21 3.26 -8.62
N ALA A 42 3.62 2.14 -9.03
CA ALA A 42 2.56 1.47 -8.31
C ALA A 42 2.83 -0.04 -8.31
N ARG A 43 2.51 -0.71 -7.20
CA ARG A 43 2.53 -2.18 -7.10
C ARG A 43 1.25 -2.65 -6.42
N ARG A 44 0.75 -3.81 -6.87
CA ARG A 44 -0.38 -4.50 -6.27
C ARG A 44 0.08 -5.77 -5.58
N TRP A 45 -0.59 -6.10 -4.49
CA TRP A 45 -0.31 -7.24 -3.65
C TRP A 45 -1.60 -7.91 -3.21
N SER A 46 -1.55 -9.22 -2.98
CA SER A 46 -2.67 -10.00 -2.43
C SER A 46 -2.19 -10.87 -1.27
N ALA A 47 -3.08 -11.17 -0.34
CA ALA A 47 -2.82 -12.05 0.79
C ALA A 47 -3.95 -13.07 0.92
N ASP A 48 -3.62 -14.23 1.47
CA ASP A 48 -4.62 -15.20 1.89
C ASP A 48 -5.12 -14.76 3.28
N THR A 49 -6.34 -14.23 3.33
CA THR A 49 -6.92 -13.62 4.54
C THR A 49 -8.33 -14.16 4.80
N ALA A 50 -8.79 -14.08 6.05
CA ALA A 50 -10.23 -14.27 6.31
C ALA A 50 -11.03 -13.10 5.69
N PRO A 51 -12.34 -13.28 5.42
CA PRO A 51 -13.20 -12.18 4.97
C PRO A 51 -13.18 -10.99 5.94
N GLY A 52 -13.17 -9.77 5.41
CA GLY A 52 -13.13 -8.53 6.18
C GLY A 52 -11.73 -8.12 6.68
N GLU A 53 -10.70 -8.86 6.29
CA GLU A 53 -9.33 -8.61 6.74
C GLU A 53 -8.45 -7.86 5.72
N GLY A 54 -8.99 -7.48 4.55
CA GLY A 54 -8.27 -6.67 3.56
C GLY A 54 -7.30 -7.48 2.71
N LYS A 55 -7.88 -8.33 1.85
CA LYS A 55 -7.18 -9.24 0.92
C LYS A 55 -6.15 -8.56 0.03
N TYR A 56 -6.40 -7.34 -0.42
CA TYR A 56 -5.56 -6.63 -1.39
C TYR A 56 -4.86 -5.43 -0.77
N LEU A 57 -3.67 -5.12 -1.29
CA LEU A 57 -2.93 -3.90 -1.01
C LEU A 57 -2.43 -3.30 -2.32
N ALA A 58 -2.59 -1.99 -2.49
CA ALA A 58 -1.87 -1.24 -3.51
C ALA A 58 -0.95 -0.23 -2.83
N THR A 59 0.28 -0.11 -3.36
CA THR A 59 1.31 0.82 -2.88
C THR A 59 1.71 1.73 -4.02
N TYR A 60 1.72 3.04 -3.79
CA TYR A 60 2.11 4.05 -4.78
C TYR A 60 3.25 4.90 -4.23
N GLU A 61 4.38 4.87 -4.93
CA GLU A 61 5.55 5.70 -4.59
C GLU A 61 5.34 7.11 -5.13
N LEU A 62 5.57 8.11 -4.27
CA LEU A 62 5.35 9.52 -4.58
C LEU A 62 6.64 10.31 -4.41
N ASP A 63 6.80 11.39 -5.17
CA ASP A 63 7.92 12.32 -4.97
C ASP A 63 7.89 12.93 -3.56
N SER A 64 6.69 13.19 -3.03
CA SER A 64 6.46 13.53 -1.62
C SER A 64 4.99 13.27 -1.23
N PRO A 65 4.62 13.25 0.06
CA PRO A 65 3.22 13.13 0.49
C PRO A 65 2.32 14.26 -0.03
N GLN A 66 2.89 15.45 -0.28
CA GLN A 66 2.15 16.63 -0.75
C GLN A 66 1.58 16.45 -2.15
N VAL A 67 2.04 15.48 -2.94
CA VAL A 67 1.44 15.11 -4.24
C VAL A 67 -0.06 14.83 -4.07
N LEU A 68 -0.48 14.28 -2.94
CA LEU A 68 -1.89 13.97 -2.64
C LEU A 68 -2.76 15.20 -2.34
N MET A 69 -2.15 16.39 -2.29
CA MET A 69 -2.85 17.67 -2.09
C MET A 69 -2.78 18.55 -3.36
N THR A 70 -2.19 18.05 -4.44
CA THR A 70 -2.06 18.79 -5.69
C THR A 70 -3.40 18.88 -6.42
N PRO A 71 -3.68 19.96 -7.16
CA PRO A 71 -4.87 20.06 -7.99
C PRO A 71 -5.03 18.89 -8.97
N GLU A 72 -3.94 18.39 -9.55
CA GLU A 72 -3.94 17.27 -10.49
C GLU A 72 -4.43 15.97 -9.84
N TYR A 73 -4.01 15.69 -8.60
CA TYR A 73 -4.50 14.54 -7.85
C TYR A 73 -5.95 14.73 -7.39
N LEU A 74 -6.30 15.91 -6.86
CA LEU A 74 -7.65 16.20 -6.38
C LEU A 74 -8.69 16.15 -7.51
N ALA A 75 -8.33 16.59 -8.72
CA ALA A 75 -9.17 16.48 -9.90
C ALA A 75 -9.50 15.03 -10.28
N ARG A 76 -8.67 14.04 -9.92
CA ARG A 76 -9.02 12.60 -10.09
C ARG A 76 -10.10 12.15 -9.11
N LEU A 77 -10.14 12.73 -7.92
CA LEU A 77 -11.16 12.42 -6.92
C LEU A 77 -12.51 13.03 -7.32
N GLU A 78 -12.51 14.29 -7.73
CA GLU A 78 -13.72 15.00 -8.19
C GLU A 78 -14.26 14.38 -9.49
N GLY A 79 -13.35 14.08 -10.42
CA GLY A 79 -13.64 13.52 -11.73
C GLY A 79 -13.78 11.99 -11.78
N ALA A 80 -13.96 11.32 -10.63
CA ALA A 80 -14.02 9.85 -10.57
C ALA A 80 -14.99 9.28 -11.62
N THR A 81 -14.56 8.26 -12.37
CA THR A 81 -15.43 7.63 -13.38
C THR A 81 -16.60 6.88 -12.70
N PRO A 82 -17.68 6.54 -13.43
CA PRO A 82 -18.71 5.64 -12.92
C PRO A 82 -18.16 4.27 -12.47
N TRP A 83 -17.10 3.77 -13.10
CA TRP A 83 -16.47 2.50 -12.72
C TRP A 83 -15.72 2.63 -11.40
N THR A 84 -14.90 3.67 -11.26
CA THR A 84 -14.21 4.03 -10.02
C THR A 84 -15.19 4.19 -8.86
N ARG A 85 -16.27 4.98 -9.03
CA ARG A 85 -17.29 5.16 -7.97
C ARG A 85 -17.89 3.81 -7.54
N ARG A 86 -18.33 3.00 -8.51
CA ARG A 86 -18.94 1.69 -8.25
C ARG A 86 -17.99 0.73 -7.49
N CYS A 87 -16.72 0.67 -7.89
CA CYS A 87 -15.74 -0.21 -7.24
C CYS A 87 -15.38 0.26 -5.82
N LEU A 88 -15.24 1.57 -5.61
CA LEU A 88 -14.92 2.15 -4.30
C LEU A 88 -16.09 2.10 -3.32
N GLU A 89 -17.31 2.47 -3.76
CA GLU A 89 -18.52 2.48 -2.90
C GLU A 89 -18.85 1.11 -2.33
N LYS A 90 -18.51 0.04 -3.06
CA LYS A 90 -18.86 -1.33 -2.67
C LYS A 90 -17.76 -2.05 -1.90
N ALA A 91 -16.58 -1.45 -1.73
CA ALA A 91 -15.49 -2.09 -1.00
C ALA A 91 -15.91 -2.43 0.44
N VAL A 92 -15.74 -3.70 0.83
CA VAL A 92 -16.02 -4.21 2.18
C VAL A 92 -14.96 -3.73 3.16
N VAL A 93 -13.71 -3.68 2.70
CA VAL A 93 -12.59 -3.06 3.42
C VAL A 93 -12.02 -1.96 2.56
N PHE A 94 -11.82 -0.79 3.15
CA PHE A 94 -11.07 0.30 2.55
C PHE A 94 -10.30 1.06 3.64
N ARG A 95 -9.00 0.85 3.71
CA ARG A 95 -8.09 1.61 4.59
C ARG A 95 -7.03 2.27 3.74
N ARG A 96 -6.74 3.53 4.03
CA ARG A 96 -5.82 4.36 3.24
C ARG A 96 -4.86 5.08 4.16
N TRP A 97 -3.57 5.00 3.84
CA TRP A 97 -2.52 5.75 4.53
C TRP A 97 -1.76 6.61 3.54
N ALA A 98 -1.72 7.90 3.81
CA ALA A 98 -0.79 8.83 3.19
C ALA A 98 0.41 8.97 4.12
N CYS A 99 1.60 8.63 3.64
CA CYS A 99 2.78 8.52 4.49
C CYS A 99 3.97 9.28 3.95
N GLU A 100 4.83 9.73 4.86
CA GLU A 100 6.22 10.08 4.57
C GLU A 100 7.15 8.93 4.93
N GLN A 101 8.19 8.72 4.12
CA GLN A 101 9.26 7.76 4.45
C GLN A 101 10.21 8.35 5.49
N THR A 102 10.40 7.63 6.60
CA THR A 102 11.30 8.03 7.67
C THR A 102 12.65 7.33 7.59
N ALA A 103 12.71 6.11 7.02
CA ALA A 103 13.95 5.37 6.79
C ALA A 103 13.79 4.26 5.72
N PRO A 104 14.88 3.84 5.04
CA PRO A 104 16.19 4.48 5.01
C PRO A 104 16.19 5.63 3.99
N GLY A 105 16.42 6.86 4.47
CA GLY A 105 16.48 8.05 3.61
C GLY A 105 15.32 8.13 2.60
N GLN A 106 15.65 8.22 1.32
CA GLN A 106 14.72 8.32 0.20
C GLN A 106 14.74 7.09 -0.72
N ALA A 107 15.07 5.91 -0.17
CA ALA A 107 15.13 4.69 -0.95
C ALA A 107 13.79 4.35 -1.63
N ASP A 108 13.85 4.05 -2.93
CA ASP A 108 12.75 3.48 -3.71
C ASP A 108 12.50 2.01 -3.30
N PRO A 109 11.37 1.40 -3.69
CA PRO A 109 11.10 -0.02 -3.44
C PRO A 109 12.11 -0.91 -4.17
N HIS A 110 12.57 -1.95 -3.49
CA HIS A 110 13.50 -2.92 -4.02
C HIS A 110 12.91 -3.61 -5.27
N PRO A 111 13.62 -3.65 -6.40
CA PRO A 111 13.08 -4.16 -7.67
C PRO A 111 12.78 -5.66 -7.63
N ALA A 112 13.53 -6.44 -6.85
CA ALA A 112 13.32 -7.88 -6.72
C ALA A 112 12.24 -8.29 -5.69
N ALA A 113 11.49 -7.35 -5.11
CA ALA A 113 10.49 -7.67 -4.10
C ALA A 113 9.23 -8.28 -4.73
N ASN A 114 8.99 -9.57 -4.46
CA ASN A 114 7.78 -10.31 -4.87
C ASN A 114 6.89 -10.70 -3.69
N ALA A 115 7.26 -10.32 -2.48
CA ALA A 115 6.42 -10.38 -1.29
C ALA A 115 6.67 -9.15 -0.42
N LEU A 116 5.66 -8.78 0.38
CA LEU A 116 5.67 -7.59 1.20
C LEU A 116 5.03 -7.93 2.56
N LEU A 117 5.81 -7.83 3.63
CA LEU A 117 5.26 -7.89 4.98
C LEU A 117 5.00 -6.46 5.45
N LEU A 118 3.72 -6.16 5.66
CA LEU A 118 3.22 -4.94 6.27
C LEU A 118 3.13 -5.11 7.78
N VAL A 119 3.74 -4.20 8.53
CA VAL A 119 3.58 -4.10 9.99
C VAL A 119 3.15 -2.68 10.32
N CYS A 120 1.96 -2.51 10.90
CA CYS A 120 1.43 -1.21 11.33
C CYS A 120 1.19 -1.19 12.84
N GLY A 121 1.46 -0.07 13.49
CA GLY A 121 1.12 0.15 14.90
C GLY A 121 1.22 1.62 15.33
N GLU A 122 0.87 1.89 16.59
CA GLU A 122 0.88 3.25 17.16
C GLU A 122 2.27 3.76 17.55
N ALA A 123 3.25 2.86 17.64
CA ALA A 123 4.65 3.19 17.88
C ALA A 123 5.54 2.75 16.70
N PRO A 124 6.65 3.45 16.43
CA PRO A 124 7.66 2.99 15.49
C PRO A 124 8.11 1.55 15.81
N LEU A 125 8.51 0.81 14.78
CA LEU A 125 9.11 -0.50 14.96
C LEU A 125 10.64 -0.32 15.03
N GLU A 126 11.21 -0.43 16.22
CA GLU A 126 12.64 -0.24 16.44
C GLU A 126 13.44 -1.51 16.12
N ASN A 127 14.65 -1.34 15.57
CA ASN A 127 15.61 -2.42 15.30
C ASN A 127 15.02 -3.61 14.52
N ALA A 128 14.10 -3.31 13.60
CA ALA A 128 13.34 -4.32 12.91
C ALA A 128 14.17 -5.01 11.82
N ALA A 129 14.78 -6.14 12.16
CA ALA A 129 15.44 -7.01 11.20
C ALA A 129 14.56 -8.24 10.95
N LEU A 130 14.27 -8.52 9.69
CA LEU A 130 13.66 -9.77 9.25
C LEU A 130 14.70 -10.53 8.42
N PRO A 131 15.22 -11.68 8.89
CA PRO A 131 16.14 -12.47 8.10
C PRO A 131 15.59 -12.77 6.70
N GLY A 132 16.37 -12.46 5.66
CA GLY A 132 15.94 -12.63 4.26
C GLY A 132 15.11 -11.49 3.68
N ALA A 133 14.83 -10.42 4.42
CA ALA A 133 14.35 -9.17 3.83
C ALA A 133 15.43 -8.54 2.96
N LEU A 134 15.04 -8.17 1.74
CA LEU A 134 15.88 -7.41 0.83
C LEU A 134 16.09 -5.98 1.34
N GLN A 135 15.03 -5.43 1.94
CA GLN A 135 15.00 -4.09 2.48
C GLN A 135 13.85 -3.97 3.48
N VAL A 136 13.99 -3.05 4.42
CA VAL A 136 12.89 -2.58 5.26
C VAL A 136 12.77 -1.08 5.08
N ARG A 137 11.55 -0.60 4.82
CA ARG A 137 11.25 0.84 4.75
C ARG A 137 10.24 1.20 5.82
N HIS A 138 10.51 2.28 6.53
CA HIS A 138 9.69 2.79 7.61
C HIS A 138 9.02 4.08 7.19
N PHE A 139 7.77 4.22 7.62
CA PHE A 139 6.90 5.32 7.24
C PHE A 139 6.12 5.82 8.43
N ARG A 140 5.76 7.11 8.35
CA ARG A 140 4.83 7.75 9.27
C ARG A 140 3.65 8.27 8.48
N ALA A 141 2.44 7.86 8.86
CA ALA A 141 1.23 8.38 8.29
C ALA A 141 1.04 9.86 8.69
N SER A 142 0.68 10.70 7.72
CA SER A 142 0.25 12.07 7.99
C SER A 142 -1.14 12.09 8.60
N GLU A 143 -1.99 11.14 8.22
CA GLU A 143 -3.37 10.95 8.69
C GLU A 143 -3.72 9.47 8.71
N GLY A 144 -4.63 9.08 9.62
CA GLY A 144 -5.09 7.70 9.80
C GLY A 144 -4.35 6.91 10.87
N GLU A 145 -5.01 5.86 11.37
CA GLU A 145 -4.47 4.88 12.32
C GLU A 145 -4.39 3.49 11.66
N PRO A 146 -3.33 2.70 11.89
CA PRO A 146 -2.19 3.03 12.74
C PRO A 146 -1.18 4.00 12.15
N ARG A 147 -0.48 4.75 13.01
CA ARG A 147 0.36 5.90 12.60
C ARG A 147 1.73 5.53 12.01
N TYR A 148 2.30 4.39 12.40
CA TYR A 148 3.61 3.95 11.92
C TYR A 148 3.50 2.67 11.12
N LEU A 149 4.16 2.65 9.97
CA LEU A 149 4.15 1.52 9.05
C LEU A 149 5.58 1.09 8.76
N SER A 150 5.80 -0.22 8.69
CA SER A 150 7.05 -0.81 8.22
C SER A 150 6.74 -1.80 7.12
N LEU A 151 7.43 -1.64 5.99
CA LEU A 151 7.35 -2.50 4.83
C LEU A 151 8.64 -3.30 4.72
N PHE A 152 8.54 -4.61 4.97
CA PHE A 152 9.65 -5.53 4.70
C PHE A 152 9.45 -6.10 3.31
N GLU A 153 10.40 -5.81 2.44
CA GLU A 153 10.38 -6.20 1.04
C GLU A 153 11.17 -7.50 0.88
N LEU A 154 10.52 -8.53 0.33
CA LEU A 154 11.00 -9.90 0.32
C LEU A 154 11.08 -10.43 -1.11
N ALA A 155 12.11 -11.22 -1.41
CA ALA A 155 12.27 -11.81 -2.74
C ALA A 155 11.19 -12.86 -3.08
N ARG A 156 10.61 -13.48 -2.06
CA ARG A 156 9.62 -14.56 -2.17
C ARG A 156 8.85 -14.74 -0.87
N MET A 157 7.76 -15.49 -0.95
CA MET A 157 7.05 -16.02 0.21
C MET A 157 7.88 -17.09 0.94
N GLY A 158 7.49 -17.39 2.19
CA GLY A 158 8.11 -18.45 3.00
C GLY A 158 9.18 -17.98 3.98
N THR A 159 9.39 -16.67 4.11
CA THR A 159 10.15 -16.11 5.23
C THR A 159 9.35 -16.29 6.51
N ALA A 160 9.98 -16.87 7.54
CA ALA A 160 9.35 -16.97 8.86
C ALA A 160 9.12 -15.56 9.41
N VAL A 161 7.85 -15.20 9.60
CA VAL A 161 7.46 -13.89 10.14
C VAL A 161 7.49 -13.99 11.68
N PRO A 162 8.36 -13.22 12.37
CA PRO A 162 8.37 -13.22 13.82
C PRO A 162 7.09 -12.59 14.36
N ALA A 163 6.78 -12.84 15.62
CA ALA A 163 5.69 -12.13 16.29
C ALA A 163 6.08 -10.64 16.46
N PHE A 164 5.19 -9.74 16.05
CA PHE A 164 5.38 -8.29 16.22
C PHE A 164 4.47 -7.72 17.33
N GLY A 165 4.17 -8.53 18.35
CA GLY A 165 3.16 -8.18 19.35
C GLY A 165 1.73 -8.38 18.83
N THR A 166 0.76 -8.24 19.73
CA THR A 166 -0.68 -8.40 19.44
C THR A 166 -1.38 -7.07 19.16
N ASP A 167 -0.69 -5.96 19.40
CA ASP A 167 -1.14 -4.57 19.22
C ASP A 167 -0.91 -4.03 17.80
N ARG A 168 -0.38 -4.88 16.90
CA ARG A 168 0.01 -4.49 15.55
C ARG A 168 -0.79 -5.23 14.50
N LEU A 169 -1.13 -4.52 13.43
CA LEU A 169 -1.56 -5.15 12.19
C LEU A 169 -0.33 -5.72 11.50
N VAL A 170 -0.29 -7.04 11.32
CA VAL A 170 0.78 -7.73 10.59
C VAL A 170 0.15 -8.48 9.44
N ARG A 171 0.61 -8.23 8.21
CA ARG A 171 0.11 -8.93 7.02
C ARG A 171 1.21 -9.21 6.02
N LEU A 172 1.36 -10.47 5.65
CA LEU A 172 2.22 -10.89 4.57
C LEU A 172 1.42 -10.95 3.27
N TYR A 173 1.81 -10.14 2.30
CA TYR A 173 1.28 -10.16 0.95
C TYR A 173 2.29 -10.76 -0.03
N ARG A 174 1.78 -11.39 -1.09
CA ARG A 174 2.54 -11.73 -2.30
C ARG A 174 2.26 -10.70 -3.39
N ALA A 175 3.18 -10.55 -4.34
CA ALA A 175 2.93 -9.76 -5.54
C ALA A 175 1.65 -10.27 -6.24
N TYR A 176 0.79 -9.33 -6.63
CA TYR A 176 -0.40 -9.64 -7.40
C TYR A 176 0.01 -10.05 -8.82
N ALA A 177 -0.45 -11.22 -9.25
CA ALA A 177 -0.39 -11.64 -10.65
C ALA A 177 -1.78 -11.41 -11.25
N ALA A 178 -1.84 -10.60 -12.30
CA ALA A 178 -3.06 -10.34 -13.07
C ALA A 178 -3.51 -11.58 -13.83
#